data_AF-A0A330JW18-F1
#
_entry.id   AF-A0A330JW18-F1
#
_cell.length_a   1.000
_cell.length_b   1.000
_cell.length_c   1.000
_cell.angle_alpha   90.00
_cell.angle_beta   90.00
_cell.angle_gamma   90.00
#
_symmetry.space_group_name_H-M   'P 1'
#
loop_
_entity.id
_entity.type
_entity.pdbx_description
1 polymer ?
#
loop_
_entity_poly.entity_id
_entity_poly.type
_entity_poly.pdbx_seq_one_letter_code
_entity_poly.pdbx_strand_id
1 'polypeptide(L)'
;MCVRQSHRCRGIGRELMRALIGLYPHTELTCTIKKVPFYESAGMQVIDSHNTQIVMNTRSESTKGMMQILNVQPIYDSPEAGAIYDRLVQKWGLKEMRKAEKQLARHTDQLERQAREYVESRLKDRFQASA
;
A
#
# COMPACT_ATOMS: atom_id res chain seq x y z
N MET A 1 -8.61 0.22 -4.73
CA MET A 1 -9.37 0.32 -5.99
C MET A 1 -10.50 1.33 -5.84
N CYS A 2 -10.45 2.36 -6.68
CA CYS A 2 -11.34 3.52 -6.69
C CYS A 2 -12.69 3.24 -7.38
N VAL A 3 -13.26 2.05 -7.17
CA VAL A 3 -14.64 1.74 -7.57
C VAL A 3 -15.51 1.83 -6.32
N ARG A 4 -16.55 2.66 -6.39
CA ARG A 4 -17.55 2.84 -5.32
C ARG A 4 -18.04 1.47 -4.86
N GLN A 5 -18.15 1.26 -3.55
CA GLN A 5 -18.47 -0.05 -2.99
C GLN A 5 -19.77 -0.64 -3.54
N SER A 6 -20.81 0.18 -3.71
CA SER A 6 -22.10 -0.20 -4.32
C SER A 6 -22.02 -0.66 -5.78
N HIS A 7 -20.89 -0.43 -6.45
CA HIS A 7 -20.66 -0.75 -7.86
C HIS A 7 -19.54 -1.79 -8.06
N ARG A 8 -19.04 -2.38 -6.97
CA ARG A 8 -18.04 -3.47 -7.05
C ARG A 8 -18.68 -4.77 -7.56
N CYS A 9 -17.84 -5.71 -7.97
CA CYS A 9 -18.25 -7.01 -8.52
C CYS A 9 -19.07 -6.93 -9.82
N ARG A 10 -19.05 -5.78 -10.50
CA ARG A 10 -19.69 -5.55 -11.81
C ARG A 10 -18.70 -5.47 -12.96
N GLY A 11 -17.48 -5.98 -12.78
CA GLY A 11 -16.41 -5.94 -13.79
C GLY A 11 -15.72 -4.57 -13.98
N ILE A 12 -16.27 -3.47 -13.48
CA ILE A 12 -15.73 -2.10 -13.68
C ILE A 12 -14.22 -2.00 -13.42
N GLY A 13 -13.78 -2.48 -12.24
CA GLY A 13 -12.36 -2.43 -11.88
C GLY A 13 -11.46 -3.23 -12.83
N ARG A 14 -11.94 -4.38 -13.29
CA ARG A 14 -11.22 -5.25 -14.23
C ARG A 14 -11.09 -4.60 -15.60
N GLU A 15 -12.17 -4.00 -16.10
CA GLU A 15 -12.14 -3.32 -17.40
C GLU A 15 -11.27 -2.05 -17.37
N LEU A 16 -11.29 -1.29 -16.25
CA LEU A 16 -10.38 -0.16 -16.07
C LEU A 16 -8.91 -0.61 -16.07
N MET A 17 -8.58 -1.70 -15.40
CA MET A 17 -7.22 -2.24 -15.43
C MET A 17 -6.82 -2.75 -16.81
N ARG A 18 -7.73 -3.44 -17.52
CA ARG A 18 -7.48 -3.89 -18.89
C ARG A 18 -7.20 -2.72 -19.82
N ALA A 19 -8.02 -1.66 -19.74
CA ALA A 19 -7.81 -0.45 -20.53
C ALA A 19 -6.48 0.22 -20.20
N LEU A 20 -6.14 0.35 -18.91
CA LEU A 20 -4.87 0.91 -18.45
C LEU A 20 -3.67 0.13 -19.01
N ILE A 21 -3.68 -1.19 -18.87
CA ILE A 21 -2.57 -2.06 -19.33
C ILE A 21 -2.48 -2.06 -20.87
N GLY A 22 -3.62 -1.97 -21.56
CA GLY A 22 -3.66 -1.83 -23.02
C GLY A 22 -3.02 -0.53 -23.51
N LEU A 23 -3.19 0.56 -22.78
CA LEU A 23 -2.56 1.86 -23.07
C LEU A 23 -1.09 1.91 -22.63
N TYR A 24 -0.76 1.29 -21.49
CA TYR A 24 0.55 1.32 -20.86
C TYR A 24 1.04 -0.10 -20.54
N PRO A 25 1.74 -0.77 -21.48
CA PRO A 25 2.15 -2.16 -21.32
C PRO A 25 3.11 -2.43 -20.16
N HIS A 26 3.84 -1.41 -19.68
CA HIS A 26 4.67 -1.47 -18.47
C HIS A 26 4.00 -0.65 -17.37
N THR A 27 3.08 -1.28 -16.65
CA THR A 27 2.30 -0.64 -15.57
C THR A 27 2.79 -1.16 -14.22
N GLU A 28 3.09 -0.24 -13.31
CA GLU A 28 3.44 -0.52 -11.92
C GLU A 28 2.45 0.15 -10.97
N LEU A 29 2.17 -0.50 -9.84
CA LEU A 29 1.41 0.07 -8.74
C LEU A 29 1.85 -0.48 -7.40
N THR A 30 1.48 0.21 -6.34
CA THR A 30 1.56 -0.28 -4.96
C THR A 30 0.17 -0.58 -4.42
N CYS A 31 0.03 -1.66 -3.66
CA CYS A 31 -1.24 -2.00 -3.01
C CYS A 31 -1.07 -2.81 -1.72
N THR A 32 -2.07 -2.80 -0.84
CA THR A 32 -2.08 -3.68 0.34
C THR A 32 -2.20 -5.15 -0.09
N ILE A 33 -1.67 -6.09 0.70
CA ILE A 33 -1.76 -7.55 0.50
C ILE A 33 -3.16 -8.00 0.06
N LYS A 34 -4.22 -7.51 0.70
CA LYS A 34 -5.63 -7.85 0.40
C LYS A 34 -6.05 -7.59 -1.06
N LYS A 35 -5.30 -6.77 -1.79
CA LYS A 35 -5.60 -6.41 -3.18
C LYS A 35 -4.77 -7.18 -4.21
N VAL A 36 -3.76 -7.93 -3.78
CA VAL A 36 -2.90 -8.70 -4.68
C VAL A 36 -3.72 -9.64 -5.57
N PRO A 37 -4.65 -10.48 -5.07
CA PRO A 37 -5.39 -11.40 -5.94
C PRO A 37 -6.21 -10.71 -7.04
N PHE A 38 -6.71 -9.50 -6.75
CA PHE A 38 -7.44 -8.72 -7.76
C PHE A 38 -6.50 -8.28 -8.89
N TYR A 39 -5.32 -7.76 -8.58
CA TYR A 39 -4.37 -7.30 -9.60
C TYR A 39 -3.69 -8.47 -10.33
N GLU A 40 -3.48 -9.61 -9.67
CA GLU A 40 -3.03 -10.84 -10.33
C GLU A 40 -4.04 -11.30 -11.40
N SER A 41 -5.33 -11.26 -11.09
CA SER A 41 -6.38 -11.57 -12.08
C SER A 41 -6.41 -10.60 -13.27
N ALA A 42 -5.77 -9.43 -13.15
CA ALA A 42 -5.61 -8.44 -14.21
C ALA A 42 -4.29 -8.60 -14.98
N GLY A 43 -3.47 -9.63 -14.70
CA GLY A 43 -2.22 -9.91 -15.40
C GLY A 43 -0.98 -9.23 -14.80
N MET A 44 -1.06 -8.77 -13.55
CA MET A 44 0.09 -8.20 -12.84
C MET A 44 0.72 -9.26 -11.93
N GLN A 45 2.00 -9.11 -11.62
CA GLN A 45 2.76 -9.99 -10.74
C GLN A 45 3.40 -9.20 -9.60
N VAL A 46 3.66 -9.87 -8.49
CA VAL A 46 4.43 -9.32 -7.37
C VAL A 46 5.90 -9.24 -7.76
N ILE A 47 6.53 -8.10 -7.52
CA ILE A 47 7.96 -7.90 -7.79
C ILE A 47 8.76 -7.45 -6.58
N ASP A 48 8.15 -6.69 -5.66
CA ASP A 48 8.82 -6.15 -4.46
C ASP A 48 7.80 -5.72 -3.39
N SER A 49 8.27 -5.22 -2.25
CA SER A 49 7.50 -4.49 -1.24
C SER A 49 8.08 -3.09 -1.06
N HIS A 50 7.22 -2.11 -0.77
CA HIS A 50 7.63 -0.75 -0.46
C HIS A 50 6.80 -0.23 0.73
N ASN A 51 7.46 -0.03 1.87
CA ASN A 51 6.81 0.24 3.16
C ASN A 51 5.73 -0.83 3.45
N THR A 52 4.51 -0.40 3.75
CA THR A 52 3.36 -1.30 4.05
C THR A 52 2.67 -1.86 2.80
N GLN A 53 3.22 -1.64 1.61
CA GLN A 53 2.57 -1.96 0.32
C GLN A 53 3.37 -3.01 -0.48
N ILE A 54 2.64 -3.76 -1.29
CA ILE A 54 3.17 -4.69 -2.29
C ILE A 54 3.33 -3.94 -3.61
N VAL A 55 4.52 -4.02 -4.20
CA VAL A 55 4.81 -3.53 -5.54
C VAL A 55 4.41 -4.60 -6.54
N MET A 56 3.51 -4.24 -7.44
CA MET A 56 3.01 -5.11 -8.50
C MET A 56 3.24 -4.50 -9.87
N ASN A 57 3.58 -5.33 -10.84
CA ASN A 57 3.95 -4.88 -12.18
C ASN A 57 3.44 -5.86 -13.25
N THR A 58 3.19 -5.39 -14.47
CA THR A 58 2.90 -6.25 -15.63
C THR A 58 4.13 -6.97 -16.17
N ARG A 59 5.33 -6.53 -15.80
CA ARG A 59 6.65 -7.07 -16.16
C ARG A 59 7.40 -7.54 -14.92
N SER A 60 8.56 -8.17 -15.12
CA SER A 60 9.41 -8.71 -14.05
C SER A 60 10.37 -7.68 -13.45
N GLU A 61 10.32 -6.42 -13.91
CA GLU A 61 11.19 -5.34 -13.47
C GLU A 61 10.39 -4.06 -13.23
N SER A 62 10.90 -3.24 -12.32
CA SER A 62 10.26 -1.98 -11.99
C SER A 62 10.30 -1.00 -13.16
N THR A 63 9.32 -0.10 -13.22
CA THR A 63 9.32 0.96 -14.23
C THR A 63 10.45 1.96 -13.96
N LYS A 64 10.91 2.66 -15.00
CA LYS A 64 11.80 3.83 -14.84
C LYS A 64 11.06 5.08 -14.31
N GLY A 65 9.73 4.98 -14.13
CA GLY A 65 8.92 6.05 -13.57
C GLY A 65 9.22 6.23 -12.09
N MET A 66 9.28 7.47 -11.63
CA MET A 66 9.46 7.75 -10.21
C MET A 66 8.12 7.72 -9.48
N MET A 67 7.98 6.87 -8.47
CA MET A 67 6.89 6.94 -7.50
C MET A 67 7.36 7.69 -6.26
N GLN A 68 7.01 8.96 -6.16
CA GLN A 68 7.43 9.82 -5.04
C GLN A 68 6.59 9.55 -3.79
N ILE A 69 7.24 9.60 -2.63
CA ILE A 69 6.57 9.58 -1.32
C ILE A 69 6.24 11.02 -0.94
N LEU A 70 4.97 11.26 -0.58
CA LEU A 70 4.57 12.56 -0.06
C LEU A 70 5.18 12.76 1.34
N ASN A 71 6.01 13.78 1.51
CA ASN A 71 6.45 14.21 2.83
C ASN A 71 5.29 14.90 3.55
N VAL A 72 4.71 14.22 4.53
CA VAL A 72 3.59 14.73 5.34
C VAL A 72 4.04 15.41 6.63
N GLN A 73 5.34 15.41 6.96
CA GLN A 73 5.87 16.03 8.18
C GLN A 73 5.46 17.51 8.34
N PRO A 74 5.45 18.35 7.28
CA PRO A 74 4.99 19.73 7.41
C PRO A 74 3.53 19.89 7.88
N ILE A 75 2.68 18.88 7.64
CA ILE A 75 1.30 18.88 8.14
C ILE A 75 1.28 18.59 9.64
N TYR A 76 2.12 17.66 10.11
CA TYR A 76 2.22 17.34 11.54
C TYR A 76 2.87 18.44 12.36
N ASP A 77 3.80 19.18 11.77
CA ASP A 77 4.48 20.32 12.41
C ASP A 77 3.63 21.60 12.38
N SER A 78 2.44 21.57 11.77
CA SER A 78 1.60 22.76 11.64
C SER A 78 0.96 23.16 12.97
N PRO A 79 0.68 24.46 13.19
CA PRO A 79 -0.02 24.92 14.39
C PRO A 79 -1.39 24.24 14.58
N GLU A 80 -2.10 23.93 13.50
CA GLU A 80 -3.40 23.27 13.52
C GLU A 80 -3.30 21.83 14.04
N ALA A 81 -2.27 21.08 13.60
CA ALA A 81 -1.99 19.74 14.10
C ALA A 81 -1.59 19.78 15.58
N GLY A 82 -0.78 20.77 15.99
CA GLY A 82 -0.45 21.02 17.40
C GLY A 82 -1.68 21.30 18.26
N ALA A 83 -2.61 22.15 17.80
CA ALA A 83 -3.84 22.44 18.52
C ALA A 83 -4.74 21.21 18.69
N ILE A 84 -4.79 20.33 17.68
CA ILE A 84 -5.48 19.03 17.78
C ILE A 84 -4.79 18.14 18.82
N TYR A 85 -3.45 18.09 18.81
CA TYR A 85 -2.65 17.33 19.76
C TYR A 85 -2.94 17.76 21.20
N ASP A 86 -2.87 19.06 21.49
CA ASP A 86 -3.12 19.62 22.82
C ASP A 86 -4.53 19.29 23.31
N ARG A 87 -5.53 19.39 22.43
CA ARG A 87 -6.91 19.01 22.75
C ARG A 87 -7.04 17.53 23.08
N LEU A 88 -6.34 16.65 22.37
CA LEU A 88 -6.33 15.21 22.66
C LEU A 88 -5.65 14.93 24.00
N VAL A 89 -4.54 15.60 24.31
CA VAL A 89 -3.84 15.48 25.59
C VAL A 89 -4.69 15.99 26.74
N GLN A 90 -5.38 17.12 26.59
CA GLN A 90 -6.30 17.64 27.61
C GLN A 90 -7.45 16.66 27.89
N LYS A 91 -7.96 15.99 26.85
CA LYS A 91 -9.09 15.06 26.98
C LYS A 91 -8.71 13.70 27.58
N TRP A 92 -7.56 13.14 27.18
CA TRP A 92 -7.19 11.74 27.49
C TRP A 92 -5.94 11.60 28.36
N GLY A 93 -5.20 12.69 28.56
CA GLY A 93 -3.93 12.69 29.27
C GLY A 93 -2.74 12.27 28.39
N LEU A 94 -1.56 12.80 28.74
CA LEU A 94 -0.32 12.57 28.00
C LEU A 94 0.09 11.09 27.92
N LYS A 95 -0.20 10.31 28.96
CA LYS A 95 0.13 8.88 29.01
C LYS A 95 -0.62 8.08 27.94
N GLU A 96 -1.93 8.31 27.81
CA GLU A 96 -2.72 7.61 26.79
C GLU A 96 -2.37 8.09 25.38
N MET A 97 -2.04 9.38 25.22
CA MET A 97 -1.55 9.89 23.93
C MET A 97 -0.27 9.18 23.47
N ARG A 98 0.74 9.10 24.34
CA ARG A 98 2.00 8.38 24.06
C ARG A 98 1.79 6.89 23.81
N LYS A 99 0.82 6.28 24.47
CA LYS A 99 0.47 4.88 24.24
C LYS A 99 -0.15 4.70 22.86
N ALA A 100 -1.03 5.60 22.42
CA ALA A 100 -1.62 5.59 21.09
C ALA A 100 -0.57 5.78 19.99
N GLU A 101 0.37 6.72 20.16
CA GLU A 101 1.51 6.92 19.25
C GLU A 101 2.34 5.64 19.10
N LYS A 102 2.69 4.99 20.21
CA LYS A 102 3.41 3.71 20.21
C LYS A 102 2.63 2.59 19.54
N GLN A 103 1.31 2.56 19.73
CA GLN A 103 0.45 1.58 19.09
C GLN A 103 0.42 1.77 17.57
N LEU A 104 0.34 3.03 17.11
CA LEU A 104 0.41 3.35 15.69
C LEU A 104 1.75 2.92 15.08
N ALA A 105 2.87 3.27 15.72
CA ALA A 105 4.21 2.89 15.26
C ALA A 105 4.33 1.36 15.11
N ARG A 106 3.96 0.61 16.16
CA ARG A 106 3.97 -0.87 16.13
C ARG A 106 3.08 -1.45 15.05
N HIS A 107 1.92 -0.85 14.81
CA HIS A 107 1.01 -1.31 13.78
C HIS A 107 1.60 -1.12 12.38
N THR A 108 2.24 0.03 12.13
CA THR A 108 2.95 0.31 10.88
C THR A 108 4.10 -0.68 10.67
N ASP A 109 4.94 -0.91 11.69
CA ASP A 109 6.05 -1.87 11.63
C ASP A 109 5.54 -3.29 11.31
N GLN A 110 4.42 -3.67 11.91
CA GLN A 110 3.79 -4.97 11.65
C GLN A 110 3.32 -5.08 10.19
N LEU A 111 2.70 -4.04 9.64
CA LEU A 111 2.23 -4.04 8.25
C LEU A 111 3.40 -4.08 7.26
N GLU A 112 4.49 -3.37 7.53
CA GLU A 112 5.70 -3.41 6.70
C GLU A 112 6.32 -4.81 6.70
N ARG A 113 6.44 -5.43 7.89
CA ARG A 113 6.93 -6.80 8.00
C ARG A 113 6.05 -7.80 7.24
N GLN A 114 4.72 -7.68 7.37
CA GLN A 114 3.79 -8.52 6.63
C GLN A 114 3.93 -8.37 5.12
N ALA A 115 4.13 -7.14 4.63
CA ALA A 115 4.34 -6.89 3.21
C ALA A 115 5.62 -7.59 2.71
N ARG A 116 6.71 -7.47 3.46
CA ARG A 116 7.99 -8.11 3.14
C ARG A 116 7.91 -9.64 3.14
N GLU A 117 7.38 -10.23 4.23
CA GLU A 117 7.18 -11.68 4.35
C GLU A 117 6.29 -12.24 3.22
N TYR A 118 5.25 -11.50 2.85
CA TYR A 118 4.37 -11.86 1.73
C TYR A 118 5.12 -11.87 0.39
N VAL A 119 5.96 -10.88 0.10
CA VAL A 119 6.75 -10.85 -1.13
C VAL A 119 7.79 -11.97 -1.14
N GLU A 120 8.53 -12.17 -0.05
CA GLU A 120 9.55 -13.21 0.04
C GLU A 120 8.98 -14.61 -0.22
N SER A 121 7.82 -14.92 0.36
CA SER A 121 7.14 -16.19 0.10
C SER A 121 6.74 -16.33 -1.37
N ARG A 122 6.11 -15.31 -1.96
CA ARG A 122 5.68 -15.34 -3.37
C ARG A 122 6.85 -15.47 -4.36
N LEU A 123 7.97 -14.81 -4.09
CA LEU A 123 9.15 -14.91 -4.93
C LEU A 123 9.78 -16.30 -4.85
N LYS A 124 9.87 -16.89 -3.64
CA LYS A 124 10.34 -18.28 -3.46
C LYS A 124 9.48 -19.28 -4.24
N ASP A 125 8.16 -19.17 -4.15
CA ASP A 125 7.22 -20.04 -4.87
C ASP A 125 7.44 -19.94 -6.39
N ARG A 126 7.66 -18.72 -6.91
CA ARG A 126 7.92 -18.50 -8.34
C ARG A 126 9.23 -19.11 -8.80
N PHE A 127 10.30 -19.01 -8.01
CA PHE A 127 11.58 -19.65 -8.32
C PHE A 127 11.47 -21.18 -8.33
N GLN A 128 10.72 -21.76 -7.38
CA GLN A 128 10.49 -23.21 -7.33
C GLN A 128 9.63 -23.71 -8.49
N ALA A 129 8.66 -22.93 -8.97
CA ALA A 129 7.83 -23.28 -10.11
C ALA A 129 8.56 -23.18 -11.48
N SER A 130 9.73 -22.53 -11.51
CA SER A 130 10.55 -22.35 -12.72
C SER A 130 11.74 -23.30 -12.83
N ALA A 131 11.96 -24.16 -11.83
CA ALA A 131 13.01 -25.17 -11.77
C ALA A 131 12.44 -26.57 -12.07
#